data_AF-A0A392MR62-F1
#
_entry.id   AF-A0A392MR62-F1
#
_cell.length_a   1.000
_cell.length_b   1.000
_cell.length_c   1.000
_cell.angle_alpha   90.00
_cell.angle_beta   90.00
_cell.angle_gamma   90.00
#
_symmetry.space_group_name_H-M   'P 1'
#
loop_
_entity.id
_entity.type
_entity.pdbx_description
1 polymer ?
#
loop_
_entity_poly.entity_id
_entity_poly.type
_entity_poly.pdbx_seq_one_letter_code
_entity_poly.pdbx_strand_id
1 'polypeptide(L)'
;MVLFAGIAAEALIYGEAEGGENDENLFRNVCLLLEPPLSVAEMSNQARWSVMQSYNLLKWHKAAHRAAVKALESGGSLSAVIRRIEETLYSEK
;
A
#
# COMPACT_ATOMS: atom_id res chain seq x y z
N MET A 1 -3.50 -3.96 2.76
CA MET A 1 -4.35 -4.41 1.63
C MET A 1 -3.76 -3.78 0.37
N VAL A 2 -3.53 -4.54 -0.70
CA VAL A 2 -2.68 -4.08 -1.83
C VAL A 2 -3.23 -2.82 -2.51
N LEU A 3 -4.54 -2.76 -2.74
CA LEU A 3 -5.19 -1.62 -3.43
C LEU A 3 -5.04 -0.28 -2.70
N PHE A 4 -4.99 -0.29 -1.36
CA PHE A 4 -4.85 0.93 -0.57
C PHE A 4 -3.39 1.28 -0.22
N ALA A 5 -2.41 0.50 -0.68
CA ALA A 5 -1.00 0.73 -0.35
C ALA A 5 -0.45 2.00 -0.99
N GLY A 6 -0.85 2.30 -2.24
CA GLY A 6 -0.47 3.54 -2.93
C GLY A 6 -1.01 4.78 -2.23
N ILE A 7 -2.32 4.82 -1.98
CA ILE A 7 -3.00 5.90 -1.25
C ILE A 7 -2.34 6.13 0.12
N ALA A 8 -2.06 5.05 0.87
CA ALA A 8 -1.41 5.17 2.18
C ALA A 8 0.04 5.69 2.08
N ALA A 9 0.78 5.35 1.01
CA ALA A 9 2.12 5.85 0.78
C ALA A 9 2.11 7.35 0.42
N GLU A 10 1.21 7.79 -0.45
CA GLU A 10 1.04 9.21 -0.79
C GLU A 10 0.68 10.02 0.44
N ALA A 11 -0.35 9.60 1.19
CA ALA A 11 -0.76 10.29 2.41
C ALA A 11 0.35 10.34 3.47
N LEU A 12 1.18 9.30 3.60
CA LEU A 12 2.30 9.28 4.54
C LEU A 12 3.43 10.25 4.14
N ILE A 13 3.67 10.46 2.84
CA ILE A 13 4.79 11.26 2.33
C ILE A 13 4.38 12.71 2.07
N TYR A 14 3.22 12.93 1.48
CA TYR A 14 2.74 14.22 0.98
C TYR A 14 1.64 14.85 1.84
N GLY A 15 1.10 14.09 2.81
CA GLY A 15 0.04 14.56 3.72
C GLY A 15 -1.38 14.36 3.19
N GLU A 16 -1.55 14.30 1.87
CA GLU A 16 -2.79 13.97 1.18
C GLU A 16 -2.49 12.99 0.02
N ALA A 17 -3.49 12.22 -0.38
CA ALA A 17 -3.41 11.35 -1.56
C ALA A 17 -4.16 12.00 -2.72
N GLU A 18 -3.54 12.06 -3.89
CA GLU A 18 -4.11 12.66 -5.09
C GLU A 18 -4.56 11.58 -6.10
N GLY A 19 -3.98 10.38 -6.02
CA GLY A 19 -4.33 9.23 -6.83
C GLY A 19 -5.23 8.20 -6.13
N GLY A 20 -5.43 7.06 -6.79
CA GLY A 20 -6.07 5.87 -6.19
C GLY A 20 -7.53 5.64 -6.54
N GLU A 21 -8.17 6.51 -7.34
CA GLU A 21 -9.57 6.31 -7.78
C GLU A 21 -9.79 4.95 -8.45
N ASN A 22 -8.84 4.51 -9.29
CA ASN A 22 -8.89 3.20 -9.92
C ASN A 22 -8.84 2.05 -8.90
N ASP A 23 -8.02 2.18 -7.86
CA ASP A 23 -7.89 1.19 -6.80
C ASP A 23 -9.15 1.13 -5.93
N GLU A 24 -9.76 2.28 -5.64
CA GLU A 24 -11.03 2.38 -4.91
C GLU A 24 -12.19 1.76 -5.71
N ASN A 25 -12.27 2.06 -7.00
CA ASN A 25 -13.27 1.48 -7.91
C ASN A 25 -13.09 -0.04 -8.02
N LEU A 26 -11.84 -0.52 -8.13
CA LEU A 26 -11.55 -1.95 -8.15
C LEU A 26 -11.94 -2.61 -6.82
N PHE A 27 -11.61 -1.99 -5.69
CA PHE A 27 -12.02 -2.47 -4.37
C PHE A 27 -13.54 -2.59 -4.26
N ARG A 28 -14.27 -1.54 -4.64
CA ARG A 28 -15.73 -1.53 -4.67
C ARG A 28 -16.29 -2.66 -5.54
N ASN A 29 -15.76 -2.84 -6.73
CA ASN A 29 -16.20 -3.89 -7.66
C ASN A 29 -15.94 -5.29 -7.08
N VAL A 30 -14.78 -5.52 -6.46
CA VAL A 30 -14.48 -6.79 -5.79
C VAL A 30 -15.49 -7.06 -4.68
N CYS A 31 -15.78 -6.07 -3.82
CA CYS A 31 -16.75 -6.23 -2.73
C CYS A 31 -18.18 -6.56 -3.20
N LEU A 32 -18.58 -6.04 -4.36
CA LEU A 32 -19.87 -6.35 -4.98
C LEU A 32 -19.93 -7.74 -5.63
N LEU A 33 -18.78 -8.30 -6.01
CA LEU A 33 -18.67 -9.63 -6.62
C LEU A 33 -18.52 -10.75 -5.57
N LEU A 34 -18.38 -10.41 -4.29
CA LEU A 34 -18.37 -11.40 -3.21
C LEU A 34 -19.74 -12.05 -3.03
N GLU A 35 -19.77 -13.27 -2.51
CA GLU A 35 -21.00 -13.99 -2.21
C GLU A 35 -21.00 -14.44 -0.73
N PRO A 36 -21.77 -13.78 0.15
CA PRO A 36 -22.63 -12.62 -0.12
C PRO A 36 -21.84 -11.31 -0.37
N PRO A 37 -22.42 -10.33 -1.10
CA PRO A 37 -21.77 -9.03 -1.30
C PRO A 37 -21.74 -8.24 0.01
N LEU A 38 -20.71 -7.43 0.19
CA LEU A 38 -20.61 -6.57 1.37
C LEU A 38 -21.60 -5.41 1.30
N SER A 39 -22.20 -5.07 2.44
CA SER A 39 -22.96 -3.84 2.60
C SER A 39 -22.06 -2.60 2.50
N VAL A 40 -22.65 -1.42 2.27
CA VAL A 40 -21.91 -0.15 2.22
C VAL A 40 -21.13 0.11 3.52
N ALA A 41 -21.71 -0.23 4.67
CA ALA A 41 -21.06 -0.07 5.97
C ALA A 41 -19.85 -1.01 6.11
N GLU A 42 -19.97 -2.26 5.69
CA GLU A 42 -18.87 -3.25 5.72
C GLU A 42 -17.76 -2.87 4.76
N MET A 43 -18.09 -2.50 3.52
CA MET A 43 -17.11 -1.99 2.54
C MET A 43 -16.34 -0.79 3.10
N SER A 44 -17.05 0.17 3.71
CA SER A 44 -16.45 1.36 4.30
C SER A 44 -15.52 1.04 5.47
N ASN A 45 -15.92 0.11 6.35
CA ASN A 45 -15.07 -0.38 7.44
C ASN A 45 -13.83 -1.09 6.91
N GLN A 46 -13.99 -1.94 5.91
CA GLN A 46 -12.90 -2.69 5.29
C GLN A 46 -11.91 -1.74 4.60
N ALA A 47 -12.37 -0.71 3.90
CA ALA A 47 -11.52 0.31 3.30
C ALA A 47 -10.70 1.06 4.36
N ARG A 48 -11.36 1.59 5.41
CA ARG A 48 -10.67 2.28 6.53
C ARG A 48 -9.61 1.40 7.20
N TRP A 49 -9.97 0.16 7.51
CA TRP A 49 -9.04 -0.78 8.12
C TRP A 49 -7.85 -1.05 7.19
N SER A 50 -8.11 -1.18 5.90
CA SER A 50 -7.09 -1.46 4.89
C SER A 50 -6.09 -0.32 4.70
N VAL A 51 -6.57 0.93 4.68
CA VAL A 51 -5.72 2.12 4.69
C VAL A 51 -4.88 2.16 5.96
N MET A 52 -5.48 1.94 7.14
CA MET A 52 -4.76 1.91 8.42
C MET A 52 -3.65 0.84 8.44
N GLN A 53 -3.93 -0.37 7.94
CA GLN A 53 -2.94 -1.44 7.87
C GLN A 53 -1.79 -1.07 6.93
N SER A 54 -2.10 -0.58 5.72
CA SER A 54 -1.07 -0.17 4.76
C SER A 54 -0.23 1.00 5.29
N TYR A 55 -0.86 1.98 5.94
CA TYR A 55 -0.18 3.10 6.58
C TYR A 55 0.77 2.63 7.69
N ASN A 56 0.32 1.74 8.58
CA ASN A 56 1.15 1.20 9.65
C ASN A 56 2.34 0.41 9.11
N LEU A 57 2.12 -0.43 8.08
CA LEU A 57 3.19 -1.16 7.41
C LEU A 57 4.28 -0.22 6.88
N LEU A 58 3.88 0.83 6.16
CA LEU A 58 4.81 1.82 5.61
C LEU A 58 5.49 2.67 6.70
N LYS A 59 4.74 3.02 7.75
CA LYS A 59 5.25 3.79 8.89
C LYS A 59 6.29 3.02 9.69
N TRP A 60 6.11 1.71 9.88
CA TRP A 60 7.04 0.88 10.62
C TRP A 60 8.27 0.49 9.79
N HIS A 61 8.11 0.33 8.48
CA HIS A 61 9.20 -0.05 7.57
C HIS A 61 9.65 1.11 6.68
N LYS A 62 9.79 2.32 7.24
CA LYS A 62 10.16 3.54 6.50
C LYS A 62 11.48 3.41 5.75
N ALA A 63 12.49 2.79 6.36
CA ALA A 63 13.79 2.61 5.73
C ALA A 63 13.69 1.69 4.51
N ALA A 64 13.01 0.56 4.65
CA ALA A 64 12.79 -0.40 3.57
C ALA A 64 11.96 0.22 2.43
N HIS A 65 10.91 0.99 2.75
CA HIS A 65 10.13 1.74 1.77
C HIS A 65 11.02 2.72 0.98
N ARG A 66 11.86 3.51 1.66
CA ARG A 66 12.78 4.45 1.00
C ARG A 66 13.81 3.72 0.12
N ALA A 67 14.32 2.58 0.57
CA ALA A 67 15.25 1.75 -0.21
C ALA A 67 14.58 1.21 -1.48
N ALA A 68 13.31 0.80 -1.39
CA ALA A 68 12.52 0.37 -2.54
C ALA A 68 12.31 1.51 -3.55
N VAL A 69 11.89 2.69 -3.09
CA VAL A 69 11.69 3.88 -3.93
C VAL A 69 12.98 4.24 -4.66
N LYS A 70 14.11 4.32 -3.95
CA LYS A 70 15.42 4.65 -4.55
C LYS A 70 15.85 3.61 -5.61
N ALA A 71 15.57 2.33 -5.37
CA ALA A 71 15.88 1.29 -6.35
C ALA A 71 15.01 1.43 -7.62
N LEU A 72 13.73 1.75 -7.47
CA LEU A 72 12.81 2.02 -8.58
C LEU A 72 13.22 3.27 -9.37
N GLU A 73 13.52 4.38 -8.69
CA GLU A 73 13.96 5.64 -9.31
C GLU A 73 15.25 5.46 -10.13
N SER A 74 16.13 4.55 -9.71
CA SER A 74 17.36 4.22 -10.44
C SER A 74 17.15 3.35 -11.69
N GLY A 75 15.91 2.98 -12.01
CA GLY A 75 15.59 2.04 -13.10
C GLY A 75 15.99 0.60 -12.79
N GLY A 76 16.07 0.23 -11.50
CA GLY A 76 16.45 -1.11 -11.08
C GLY A 76 15.42 -2.17 -11.48
N SER A 77 15.88 -3.39 -11.73
CA SER A 77 14.99 -4.53 -11.94
C SER A 77 14.15 -4.82 -10.68
N LEU A 78 13.02 -5.53 -10.86
CA LEU A 78 12.21 -5.98 -9.72
C LEU A 78 13.03 -6.77 -8.70
N SER A 79 13.94 -7.63 -9.15
CA SER A 79 14.85 -8.39 -8.27
C SER A 79 15.76 -7.48 -7.45
N ALA A 80 16.24 -6.36 -8.03
CA ALA A 80 17.05 -5.38 -7.30
C ALA A 80 16.23 -4.67 -6.22
N VAL A 81 14.98 -4.31 -6.51
CA VAL A 81 14.06 -3.68 -5.54
C VAL A 81 13.80 -4.62 -4.36
N ILE A 82 13.46 -5.89 -4.62
CA ILE A 82 13.25 -6.89 -3.58
C ILE A 82 14.49 -7.05 -2.71
N ARG A 83 15.67 -7.21 -3.33
CA ARG A 83 16.93 -7.33 -2.58
C ARG A 83 17.17 -6.15 -1.66
N ARG A 84 16.91 -4.91 -2.11
CA ARG A 84 17.07 -3.71 -1.28
C ARG A 84 16.11 -3.66 -0.10
N ILE A 85 14.87 -4.12 -0.27
CA ILE A 85 13.91 -4.24 0.82
C ILE A 85 14.43 -5.24 1.86
N GLU A 86 14.82 -6.43 1.42
CA GLU A 86 15.32 -7.49 2.32
C GLU A 86 16.58 -7.07 3.07
N GLU A 87 17.60 -6.56 2.36
CA GLU A 87 18.83 -6.04 2.96
C GLU A 87 18.54 -5.01 4.07
N THR A 88 17.57 -4.12 3.84
CA THR A 88 17.20 -3.09 4.83
C THR A 88 16.48 -3.69 6.03
N LEU A 89 15.53 -4.61 5.81
CA LEU A 89 14.77 -5.25 6.89
C LEU A 89 15.65 -6.12 7.80
N TYR A 90 16.66 -6.79 7.24
CA TYR A 90 17.56 -7.65 8.00
C TYR A 90 18.76 -6.91 8.61
N SER A 91 19.06 -5.70 8.15
CA SER A 91 20.09 -4.83 8.74
C SER A 91 19.59 -4.04 9.96
N GLU A 92 18.28 -3.93 10.18
CA GLU A 92 17.67 -3.23 11.32
C GLU A 92 17.45 -4.14 12.56
N LYS A 93 17.98 -5.38 12.55
CA LYS A 93 18.03 -6.30 13.70
C LYS A 93 19.38 -6.22 14.40
#